data_AF-A0A9E2VAV0-F1
#
_entry.id   AF-A0A9E2VAV0-F1
#
_cell.length_a   1.000
_cell.length_b   1.000
_cell.length_c   1.000
_cell.angle_alpha   90.00
_cell.angle_beta   90.00
_cell.angle_gamma   90.00
#
_symmetry.space_group_name_H-M   'P 1'
#
loop_
_entity.id
_entity.type
_entity.pdbx_description
1 polymer ?
#
loop_
_entity_poly.entity_id
_entity_poly.type
_entity_poly.pdbx_seq_one_letter_code
_entity_poly.pdbx_strand_id
1 'polypeptide(L)'
;MMRILVILWLISLTLHVQAQQEQPFFKPISSDEAPTFLENSLLPRVTTPPPVPVRAAAQWEEMKGVVISWKTYSGVDLFATLASICDHIQETATVYILCTDSNSVKNYLTGKNVPLYNIQYVTTPTNSIWARDYSANTIYENEVFNNSLVDWQYNRASRPQDDASPVTLADFLNQPIYETTTTPNKLVNTGGNYMSDGHGTAFCSKLVLEENAPGGGFNNNLTEADVDSIMKKYMGINRYIKMDMLPYDGIHHIDMHMKLLDEETLLVGSYPDGISDGPQIEENLQYVLDNFQSCFNRPYKVIRIPQPPSPSGNYPGQPFGNGYYRTYTNALICNDYIIVPNYYEEYDTMAYRIWTESMPGYKIKMIDCNDIIQYSGALHCITHEIGVDDPIFISHAKLYDTNNTSTPYEVNAYVNTQSGVASVNLFWTIDTLSGYASLPMSSLGAGNYQAFIPAQSAGTKVFYYIEASSNSGRTVRKPLVAPEGVIMFNVLGGTTLVWNGQSKAQLFVPYPIPATDLLNVSYFAPVGGQTTINVYNLIGHLIYTVSNINAPGMQQYALDISNLSEGTYLLEFKNGEYTQMKKFIKIK
;
A
#
# COMPACT_ATOMS: atom_id res chain seq x y z
N MET A 1 53.22 -41.45 32.88
CA MET A 1 51.78 -41.78 32.97
C MET A 1 51.03 -40.52 32.61
N MET A 2 50.71 -40.43 31.32
CA MET A 2 50.14 -39.28 30.63
C MET A 2 48.85 -39.80 30.00
N ARG A 3 47.80 -38.97 30.01
CA ARG A 3 46.42 -39.21 29.52
C ARG A 3 45.41 -39.63 30.59
N ILE A 4 44.21 -39.07 30.43
CA ILE A 4 42.97 -39.24 31.22
C ILE A 4 42.84 -38.23 32.37
N LEU A 5 42.58 -36.95 32.04
CA LEU A 5 41.83 -35.99 32.90
C LEU A 5 41.55 -34.64 32.20
N VAL A 6 41.29 -34.64 30.87
CA VAL A 6 40.92 -33.42 30.10
C VAL A 6 39.71 -33.65 29.19
N ILE A 7 38.79 -34.57 29.55
CA ILE A 7 37.65 -34.94 28.66
C ILE A 7 36.26 -34.69 29.28
N LEU A 8 36.15 -34.07 30.48
CA LEU A 8 34.85 -33.85 31.12
C LEU A 8 34.56 -32.39 31.52
N TRP A 9 35.14 -31.43 30.79
CA TRP A 9 34.84 -29.99 30.99
C TRP A 9 34.78 -29.23 29.65
N LEU A 10 34.18 -29.85 28.64
CA LEU A 10 34.02 -29.29 27.29
C LEU A 10 32.69 -29.71 26.61
N ILE A 11 31.64 -30.00 27.40
CA ILE A 11 30.30 -30.37 26.87
C ILE A 11 29.19 -29.51 27.51
N SER A 12 29.41 -28.21 27.64
CA SER A 12 28.33 -27.32 28.11
C SER A 12 28.50 -25.89 27.60
N LEU A 13 28.65 -25.67 26.29
CA LEU A 13 28.57 -24.31 25.72
C LEU A 13 28.52 -24.33 24.18
N THR A 14 27.49 -24.92 23.59
CA THR A 14 27.04 -24.63 22.21
C THR A 14 25.60 -25.08 22.01
N LEU A 15 24.65 -24.32 22.58
CA LEU A 15 23.26 -24.31 22.13
C LEU A 15 22.84 -22.84 22.11
N HIS A 16 23.28 -22.14 21.07
CA HIS A 16 22.76 -20.81 20.71
C HIS A 16 22.51 -20.81 19.20
N VAL A 17 21.24 -20.57 18.88
CA VAL A 17 20.74 -19.84 17.72
C VAL A 17 21.22 -20.34 16.36
N GLN A 18 20.52 -21.35 15.85
CA GLN A 18 20.48 -21.70 14.44
C GLN A 18 19.01 -21.76 14.03
N ALA A 19 18.34 -20.62 14.12
CA ALA A 19 17.07 -20.36 13.46
C ALA A 19 17.34 -19.18 12.53
N GLN A 20 17.13 -19.40 11.23
CA GLN A 20 17.18 -18.41 10.13
C GLN A 20 18.52 -18.04 9.48
N GLN A 21 19.69 -18.47 9.99
CA GLN A 21 20.96 -18.21 9.29
C GLN A 21 21.38 -19.31 8.27
N GLU A 22 20.65 -20.41 8.19
CA GLU A 22 20.80 -21.40 7.10
C GLU A 22 19.53 -21.45 6.24
N GLN A 23 19.42 -20.49 5.33
CA GLN A 23 18.90 -20.75 3.99
C GLN A 23 19.83 -20.02 3.01
N PRO A 24 20.92 -20.63 2.52
CA PRO A 24 21.45 -20.17 1.25
C PRO A 24 20.31 -20.33 0.23
N PHE A 25 20.01 -19.28 -0.55
CA PHE A 25 19.13 -19.32 -1.73
C PHE A 25 19.16 -20.73 -2.36
N PHE A 26 18.12 -21.53 -2.13
CA PHE A 26 18.15 -22.95 -2.48
C PHE A 26 17.95 -23.12 -4.00
N LYS A 27 18.80 -23.98 -4.56
CA LYS A 27 18.68 -24.52 -5.92
C LYS A 27 17.26 -25.05 -6.19
N PRO A 28 16.77 -24.93 -7.43
CA PRO A 28 15.43 -25.40 -7.81
C PRO A 28 15.33 -26.92 -7.66
N ILE A 29 14.35 -27.36 -6.88
CA ILE A 29 13.76 -28.70 -6.98
C ILE A 29 12.59 -28.56 -7.96
N SER A 30 12.50 -29.44 -8.94
CA SER A 30 11.45 -29.45 -9.95
C SER A 30 10.07 -29.57 -9.29
N SER A 31 9.23 -28.55 -9.44
CA SER A 31 7.82 -28.54 -9.02
C SER A 31 6.97 -29.26 -10.08
N ASP A 32 6.60 -30.52 -9.87
CA ASP A 32 5.54 -31.18 -10.65
C ASP A 32 4.70 -32.20 -9.84
N GLU A 33 4.81 -32.22 -8.50
CA GLU A 33 3.91 -32.99 -7.65
C GLU A 33 2.97 -32.03 -6.90
N ALA A 34 1.88 -31.63 -7.56
CA ALA A 34 0.78 -30.94 -6.89
C ALA A 34 0.31 -31.80 -5.69
N PRO A 35 0.08 -31.23 -4.50
CA PRO A 35 -0.40 -32.00 -3.36
C PRO A 35 -1.71 -32.73 -3.68
N THR A 36 -1.85 -33.95 -3.18
CA THR A 36 -3.01 -34.83 -3.47
C THR A 36 -4.37 -34.24 -3.04
N PHE A 37 -4.38 -33.29 -2.10
CA PHE A 37 -5.62 -32.62 -1.69
C PHE A 37 -6.21 -31.71 -2.78
N LEU A 38 -5.41 -31.32 -3.79
CA LEU A 38 -5.88 -30.55 -4.94
C LEU A 38 -6.65 -31.37 -5.97
N GLU A 39 -6.57 -32.71 -5.93
CA GLU A 39 -7.26 -33.59 -6.89
C GLU A 39 -8.80 -33.48 -6.83
N ASN A 40 -9.34 -32.90 -5.76
CA ASN A 40 -10.78 -32.72 -5.54
C ASN A 40 -11.29 -31.30 -5.83
N SER A 41 -10.47 -30.42 -6.42
CA SER A 41 -10.90 -29.06 -6.75
C SER A 41 -12.06 -29.07 -7.75
N LEU A 42 -13.10 -28.27 -7.48
CA LEU A 42 -14.33 -28.24 -8.27
C LEU A 42 -14.35 -27.09 -9.30
N LEU A 43 -13.49 -26.07 -9.12
CA LEU A 43 -13.41 -24.92 -10.01
C LEU A 43 -12.30 -25.08 -11.06
N PRO A 44 -12.49 -24.48 -12.25
CA PRO A 44 -11.45 -24.47 -13.27
C PRO A 44 -10.24 -23.66 -12.79
N ARG A 45 -9.10 -24.32 -12.66
CA ARG A 45 -7.78 -23.70 -12.51
C ARG A 45 -7.36 -23.07 -13.83
N VAL A 46 -7.47 -21.74 -13.92
CA VAL A 46 -7.20 -21.03 -15.18
C VAL A 46 -5.80 -20.46 -15.15
N THR A 47 -4.90 -21.02 -15.96
CA THR A 47 -3.52 -20.53 -16.06
C THR A 47 -3.33 -19.47 -17.14
N THR A 48 -4.37 -19.17 -17.92
CA THR A 48 -4.40 -18.02 -18.83
C THR A 48 -4.86 -16.76 -18.09
N PRO A 49 -4.45 -15.55 -18.52
CA PRO A 49 -4.93 -14.32 -17.89
C PRO A 49 -6.45 -14.18 -17.98
N PRO A 50 -7.06 -13.37 -17.08
CA PRO A 50 -8.45 -12.97 -17.21
C PRO A 50 -8.77 -12.47 -18.64
N PRO A 51 -9.91 -12.87 -19.23
CA PRO A 51 -10.26 -12.52 -20.62
C PRO A 51 -10.74 -11.07 -20.78
N VAL A 52 -10.91 -10.35 -19.66
CA VAL A 52 -11.44 -8.99 -19.58
C VAL A 52 -10.46 -8.12 -18.78
N PRO A 53 -10.53 -6.77 -18.88
CA PRO A 53 -9.78 -5.89 -18.01
C PRO A 53 -10.06 -6.20 -16.53
N VAL A 54 -9.04 -6.03 -15.69
CA VAL A 54 -9.13 -6.31 -14.25
C VAL A 54 -8.54 -5.16 -13.43
N ARG A 55 -8.94 -5.09 -12.17
CA ARG A 55 -8.45 -4.12 -11.18
C ARG A 55 -8.13 -4.84 -9.87
N ALA A 56 -6.89 -4.79 -9.41
CA ALA A 56 -6.55 -5.24 -8.07
C ALA A 56 -7.17 -4.31 -7.02
N ALA A 57 -7.75 -4.91 -5.97
CA ALA A 57 -8.27 -4.16 -4.84
C ALA A 57 -7.14 -3.52 -4.01
N ALA A 58 -7.38 -2.33 -3.46
CA ALA A 58 -6.56 -1.76 -2.40
C ALA A 58 -7.00 -2.29 -1.03
N GLN A 59 -6.09 -2.34 -0.07
CA GLN A 59 -6.38 -2.94 1.24
C GLN A 59 -7.37 -2.14 2.09
N TRP A 60 -7.53 -0.83 1.85
CA TRP A 60 -8.53 0.00 2.53
C TRP A 60 -9.91 -0.01 1.87
N GLU A 61 -10.09 -0.76 0.78
CA GLU A 61 -11.42 -1.02 0.23
C GLU A 61 -12.22 -1.97 1.12
N GLU A 62 -13.50 -2.15 0.80
CA GLU A 62 -14.38 -3.00 1.58
C GLU A 62 -14.00 -4.49 1.41
N MET A 63 -13.79 -5.17 2.54
CA MET A 63 -13.35 -6.56 2.60
C MET A 63 -14.45 -7.43 3.20
N LYS A 64 -14.69 -8.60 2.59
CA LYS A 64 -15.61 -9.61 3.17
C LYS A 64 -14.97 -10.43 4.28
N GLY A 65 -13.65 -10.58 4.24
CA GLY A 65 -12.95 -11.38 5.24
C GLY A 65 -11.44 -11.31 5.19
N VAL A 66 -10.83 -11.99 6.14
CA VAL A 66 -9.39 -12.09 6.35
C VAL A 66 -9.02 -13.56 6.54
N VAL A 67 -8.00 -14.00 5.83
CA VAL A 67 -7.43 -15.34 5.87
C VAL A 67 -6.30 -15.39 6.89
N ILE A 68 -6.29 -16.42 7.73
CA ILE A 68 -5.15 -16.76 8.59
C ILE A 68 -4.84 -18.26 8.52
N SER A 69 -3.61 -18.62 8.81
CA SER A 69 -3.19 -20.02 8.95
C SER A 69 -3.06 -20.43 10.41
N TRP A 70 -3.85 -21.40 10.85
CA TRP A 70 -3.83 -21.90 12.22
C TRP A 70 -2.79 -23.00 12.41
N LYS A 71 -1.54 -22.60 12.68
CA LYS A 71 -0.43 -23.53 12.93
C LYS A 71 0.62 -22.94 13.85
N THR A 72 1.42 -23.81 14.46
CA THR A 72 2.70 -23.42 15.06
C THR A 72 3.74 -23.15 13.97
N TYR A 73 4.76 -22.35 14.28
CA TYR A 73 5.86 -22.07 13.35
C TYR A 73 7.19 -22.18 14.06
N SER A 74 8.11 -22.98 13.49
CA SER A 74 9.46 -23.20 14.04
C SER A 74 9.47 -23.60 15.53
N GLY A 75 8.45 -24.35 15.99
CA GLY A 75 8.31 -24.77 17.38
C GLY A 75 7.72 -23.71 18.33
N VAL A 76 7.44 -22.50 17.84
CA VAL A 76 6.77 -21.44 18.60
C VAL A 76 5.25 -21.53 18.41
N ASP A 77 4.53 -21.42 19.53
CA ASP A 77 3.08 -21.34 19.58
C ASP A 77 2.64 -19.88 19.42
N LEU A 78 1.95 -19.58 18.32
CA LEU A 78 1.41 -18.25 18.02
C LEU A 78 -0.12 -18.21 18.14
N PHE A 79 -0.75 -19.24 18.71
CA PHE A 79 -2.21 -19.33 18.81
C PHE A 79 -2.81 -18.19 19.65
N ALA A 80 -2.06 -17.60 20.58
CA ALA A 80 -2.51 -16.40 21.30
C ALA A 80 -2.64 -15.19 20.38
N THR A 81 -1.63 -14.93 19.53
CA THR A 81 -1.67 -13.87 18.51
C THR A 81 -2.78 -14.13 17.50
N LEU A 82 -2.90 -15.36 16.98
CA LEU A 82 -3.95 -15.74 16.04
C LEU A 82 -5.36 -15.61 16.65
N ALA A 83 -5.54 -16.02 17.92
CA ALA A 83 -6.79 -15.82 18.63
C ALA A 83 -7.12 -14.33 18.81
N SER A 84 -6.12 -13.48 19.05
CA SER A 84 -6.31 -12.03 19.12
C SER A 84 -6.76 -11.46 17.77
N ILE A 85 -6.19 -11.93 16.66
CA ILE A 85 -6.66 -11.56 15.32
C ILE A 85 -8.12 -11.97 15.13
N CYS A 86 -8.47 -13.21 15.48
CA CYS A 86 -9.85 -13.70 15.41
C CYS A 86 -10.81 -12.82 16.23
N ASP A 87 -10.44 -12.48 17.47
CA ASP A 87 -11.28 -11.71 18.40
C ASP A 87 -11.66 -10.33 17.84
N HIS A 88 -10.69 -9.62 17.26
CA HIS A 88 -10.91 -8.24 16.80
C HIS A 88 -11.42 -8.16 15.36
N ILE A 89 -10.89 -8.97 14.43
CA ILE A 89 -11.28 -8.89 13.02
C ILE A 89 -12.71 -9.40 12.79
N GLN A 90 -13.17 -10.37 13.59
CA GLN A 90 -14.53 -10.89 13.45
C GLN A 90 -15.62 -9.85 13.72
N GLU A 91 -15.28 -8.72 14.39
CA GLU A 91 -16.20 -7.60 14.60
C GLU A 91 -16.62 -6.92 13.29
N THR A 92 -15.80 -7.02 12.23
CA THR A 92 -15.98 -6.26 11.00
C THR A 92 -15.95 -7.11 9.72
N ALA A 93 -15.32 -8.29 9.75
CA ALA A 93 -15.20 -9.14 8.59
C ALA A 93 -15.17 -10.63 8.99
N THR A 94 -15.42 -11.53 8.04
CA THR A 94 -15.30 -12.97 8.31
C THR A 94 -13.83 -13.37 8.45
N VAL A 95 -13.46 -14.12 9.48
CA VAL A 95 -12.12 -14.71 9.57
C VAL A 95 -12.14 -16.12 9.00
N TYR A 96 -11.44 -16.34 7.89
CA TYR A 96 -11.25 -17.63 7.24
C TYR A 96 -9.99 -18.29 7.81
N ILE A 97 -10.18 -19.35 8.60
CA ILE A 97 -9.09 -20.05 9.26
C ILE A 97 -8.72 -21.29 8.46
N LEU A 98 -7.53 -21.26 7.84
CA LEU A 98 -6.92 -22.44 7.23
C LEU A 98 -6.42 -23.36 8.35
N CYS A 99 -6.97 -24.57 8.45
CA CYS A 99 -6.61 -25.51 9.51
C CYS A 99 -6.82 -26.96 9.10
N THR A 100 -6.16 -27.90 9.79
CA THR A 100 -6.38 -29.35 9.57
C THR A 100 -7.46 -29.94 10.50
N ASP A 101 -7.76 -29.28 11.62
CA ASP A 101 -8.77 -29.71 12.58
C ASP A 101 -9.52 -28.50 13.16
N SER A 102 -10.71 -28.23 12.62
CA SER A 102 -11.56 -27.12 13.09
C SER A 102 -12.02 -27.27 14.53
N ASN A 103 -12.11 -28.48 15.10
CA ASN A 103 -12.57 -28.67 16.48
C ASN A 103 -11.50 -28.21 17.47
N SER A 104 -10.22 -28.49 17.17
CA SER A 104 -9.08 -27.99 17.95
C SER A 104 -9.07 -26.46 17.99
N VAL A 105 -9.28 -25.80 16.84
CA VAL A 105 -9.36 -24.34 16.77
C VAL A 105 -10.52 -23.80 17.60
N LYS A 106 -11.73 -24.35 17.42
CA LYS A 106 -12.93 -23.94 18.18
C LYS A 106 -12.73 -24.05 19.69
N ASN A 107 -12.16 -25.16 20.14
CA ASN A 107 -11.89 -25.42 21.55
C ASN A 107 -10.88 -24.41 22.11
N TYR A 108 -9.81 -24.11 21.36
CA TYR A 108 -8.82 -23.11 21.78
C TYR A 108 -9.45 -21.71 21.89
N LEU A 109 -10.15 -21.26 20.83
CA LEU A 109 -10.79 -19.94 20.80
C LEU A 109 -11.82 -19.79 21.92
N THR A 110 -12.70 -20.79 22.10
CA THR A 110 -13.69 -20.79 23.18
C THR A 110 -13.01 -20.78 24.56
N GLY A 111 -11.93 -21.56 24.73
CA GLY A 111 -11.13 -21.57 25.96
C GLY A 111 -10.43 -20.23 26.25
N LYS A 112 -10.23 -19.38 25.23
CA LYS A 112 -9.74 -18.00 25.35
C LYS A 112 -10.86 -16.95 25.42
N ASN A 113 -12.12 -17.37 25.49
CA ASN A 113 -13.31 -16.52 25.46
C ASN A 113 -13.47 -15.70 24.17
N VAL A 114 -12.88 -16.16 23.07
CA VAL A 114 -13.07 -15.52 21.75
C VAL A 114 -14.40 -15.98 21.18
N PRO A 115 -15.34 -15.06 20.84
CA PRO A 115 -16.58 -15.40 20.17
C PRO A 115 -16.33 -16.05 18.80
N LEU A 116 -17.35 -16.75 18.25
CA LEU A 116 -17.23 -17.49 16.98
C LEU A 116 -18.31 -17.10 15.96
N TYR A 117 -18.81 -15.86 15.98
CA TYR A 117 -19.98 -15.47 15.17
C TYR A 117 -19.64 -15.12 13.71
N ASN A 118 -18.39 -14.73 13.43
CA ASN A 118 -17.89 -14.41 12.08
C ASN A 118 -16.60 -15.20 11.77
N ILE A 119 -16.56 -16.48 12.16
CA ILE A 119 -15.42 -17.37 11.93
C ILE A 119 -15.83 -18.51 11.00
N GLN A 120 -15.06 -18.74 9.94
CA GLN A 120 -15.22 -19.87 9.04
C GLN A 120 -13.93 -20.69 8.96
N TYR A 121 -14.07 -22.01 8.82
CA TYR A 121 -12.95 -22.95 8.85
C TYR A 121 -12.79 -23.57 7.48
N VAL A 122 -11.62 -23.38 6.88
CA VAL A 122 -11.24 -23.99 5.60
C VAL A 122 -10.29 -25.14 5.90
N THR A 123 -10.78 -26.37 5.73
CA THR A 123 -9.99 -27.56 6.05
C THR A 123 -8.92 -27.78 4.98
N THR A 124 -7.73 -27.27 5.20
CA THR A 124 -6.59 -27.40 4.29
C THR A 124 -5.27 -27.40 5.08
N PRO A 125 -4.30 -28.26 4.73
CA PRO A 125 -2.99 -28.20 5.36
C PRO A 125 -2.18 -27.01 4.84
N THR A 126 -1.39 -26.40 5.72
CA THR A 126 -0.40 -25.38 5.37
C THR A 126 0.96 -25.75 5.96
N ASN A 127 2.04 -25.28 5.36
CA ASN A 127 3.41 -25.42 5.86
C ASN A 127 3.77 -24.31 6.85
N SER A 128 3.20 -23.11 6.70
CA SER A 128 3.55 -21.96 7.52
C SER A 128 2.37 -21.04 7.85
N ILE A 129 2.65 -20.04 8.69
CA ILE A 129 1.70 -19.02 9.14
C ILE A 129 1.57 -17.83 8.18
N TRP A 130 2.41 -17.75 7.15
CA TRP A 130 2.61 -16.54 6.32
C TRP A 130 1.53 -16.35 5.27
N ALA A 131 0.26 -16.32 5.71
CA ALA A 131 -0.90 -16.26 4.83
C ALA A 131 -0.87 -15.07 3.86
N ARG A 132 -0.20 -13.97 4.22
CA ARG A 132 0.03 -12.83 3.31
C ARG A 132 0.68 -13.25 2.01
N ASP A 133 1.72 -14.07 2.12
CA ASP A 133 2.67 -14.28 1.05
C ASP A 133 2.12 -15.20 -0.03
N TYR A 134 1.45 -16.27 0.40
CA TYR A 134 0.96 -17.33 -0.48
C TYR A 134 -0.53 -17.24 -0.80
N SER A 135 -1.34 -16.45 -0.08
CA SER A 135 -2.77 -16.37 -0.41
C SER A 135 -2.99 -15.66 -1.75
N ALA A 136 -4.07 -16.04 -2.44
CA ALA A 136 -4.44 -15.41 -3.69
C ALA A 136 -5.07 -14.03 -3.46
N ASN A 137 -4.81 -13.12 -4.39
CA ASN A 137 -5.10 -11.70 -4.26
C ASN A 137 -6.43 -11.38 -4.94
N THR A 138 -7.21 -10.49 -4.34
CA THR A 138 -8.49 -10.06 -4.90
C THR A 138 -8.30 -9.17 -6.13
N ILE A 139 -8.93 -9.54 -7.25
CA ILE A 139 -9.15 -8.68 -8.41
C ILE A 139 -10.63 -8.59 -8.74
N TYR A 140 -11.01 -7.46 -9.35
CA TYR A 140 -12.33 -7.24 -9.90
C TYR A 140 -12.23 -7.17 -11.42
N GLU A 141 -12.99 -8.02 -12.10
CA GLU A 141 -13.17 -7.97 -13.55
C GLU A 141 -14.00 -6.76 -13.94
N ASN A 142 -13.68 -6.11 -15.05
CA ASN A 142 -14.35 -4.88 -15.51
C ASN A 142 -14.56 -3.87 -14.35
N GLU A 143 -13.52 -3.67 -13.53
CA GLU A 143 -13.43 -2.75 -12.40
C GLU A 143 -14.24 -3.11 -11.14
N VAL A 144 -15.48 -3.61 -11.31
CA VAL A 144 -16.46 -3.84 -10.24
C VAL A 144 -17.30 -5.12 -10.41
N PHE A 145 -17.01 -5.93 -11.43
CA PHE A 145 -17.67 -7.22 -11.66
C PHE A 145 -16.81 -8.35 -11.09
N ASN A 146 -17.45 -9.48 -10.81
CA ASN A 146 -16.83 -10.76 -10.44
C ASN A 146 -15.59 -10.62 -9.53
N ASN A 147 -15.79 -10.78 -8.23
CA ASN A 147 -14.68 -10.97 -7.31
C ASN A 147 -13.95 -12.28 -7.62
N SER A 148 -12.77 -12.16 -8.23
CA SER A 148 -11.92 -13.29 -8.61
C SER A 148 -10.58 -13.19 -7.91
N LEU A 149 -9.87 -14.31 -7.83
CA LEU A 149 -8.60 -14.41 -7.14
C LEU A 149 -7.46 -14.61 -8.15
N VAL A 150 -6.30 -14.01 -7.86
CA VAL A 150 -5.07 -14.24 -8.62
C VAL A 150 -4.03 -14.87 -7.70
N ASP A 151 -3.59 -16.04 -8.11
CA ASP A 151 -2.59 -16.83 -7.42
C ASP A 151 -1.29 -16.86 -8.22
N TRP A 152 -0.17 -16.69 -7.52
CA TRP A 152 1.16 -16.69 -8.13
C TRP A 152 1.99 -17.82 -7.58
N GLN A 153 3.06 -18.19 -8.29
CA GLN A 153 3.98 -19.18 -7.76
C GLN A 153 4.65 -18.61 -6.50
N TYR A 154 4.44 -19.23 -5.35
CA TYR A 154 5.02 -18.78 -4.10
C TYR A 154 6.54 -18.94 -4.10
N ASN A 155 7.26 -17.92 -3.65
CA ASN A 155 8.71 -17.88 -3.59
C ASN A 155 9.35 -18.75 -2.47
N ARG A 156 8.65 -19.78 -1.99
CA ARG A 156 9.17 -20.79 -1.05
C ARG A 156 8.84 -22.20 -1.55
N ALA A 157 9.60 -22.68 -2.52
CA ALA A 157 9.40 -24.01 -3.14
C ALA A 157 9.39 -25.19 -2.15
N SER A 158 9.99 -25.04 -0.96
CA SER A 158 9.92 -26.03 0.11
C SER A 158 8.58 -26.04 0.88
N ARG A 159 7.61 -25.22 0.50
CA ARG A 159 6.30 -25.04 1.15
C ARG A 159 5.13 -25.31 0.17
N PRO A 160 5.05 -26.51 -0.42
CA PRO A 160 4.04 -26.81 -1.45
C PRO A 160 2.59 -26.79 -0.94
N GLN A 161 2.35 -26.96 0.37
CA GLN A 161 1.00 -26.86 0.94
C GLN A 161 0.55 -25.40 1.09
N ASP A 162 1.48 -24.47 1.34
CA ASP A 162 1.19 -23.04 1.34
C ASP A 162 0.78 -22.61 -0.08
N ASP A 163 1.59 -22.94 -1.08
CA ASP A 163 1.39 -22.62 -2.51
C ASP A 163 0.11 -23.25 -3.11
N ALA A 164 -0.39 -24.35 -2.53
CA ALA A 164 -1.60 -25.03 -2.97
C ALA A 164 -2.88 -24.56 -2.25
N SER A 165 -2.74 -23.95 -1.07
CA SER A 165 -3.90 -23.54 -0.25
C SER A 165 -4.84 -22.51 -0.89
N PRO A 166 -4.40 -21.59 -1.80
CA PRO A 166 -5.30 -20.60 -2.38
C PRO A 166 -6.39 -21.20 -3.25
N VAL A 167 -6.09 -22.28 -3.99
CA VAL A 167 -7.09 -23.03 -4.76
C VAL A 167 -8.19 -23.58 -3.86
N THR A 168 -7.83 -24.13 -2.69
CA THR A 168 -8.81 -24.66 -1.72
C THR A 168 -9.68 -23.55 -1.14
N LEU A 169 -9.10 -22.37 -0.88
CA LEU A 169 -9.84 -21.20 -0.43
C LEU A 169 -10.80 -20.70 -1.53
N ALA A 170 -10.34 -20.62 -2.77
CA ALA A 170 -11.16 -20.21 -3.91
C ALA A 170 -12.37 -21.13 -4.12
N ASP A 171 -12.17 -22.45 -4.05
CA ASP A 171 -13.24 -23.44 -4.08
C ASP A 171 -14.24 -23.24 -2.93
N PHE A 172 -13.74 -23.01 -1.71
CA PHE A 172 -14.58 -22.76 -0.54
C PHE A 172 -15.42 -21.47 -0.68
N LEU A 173 -14.84 -20.43 -1.26
CA LEU A 173 -15.50 -19.14 -1.50
C LEU A 173 -16.37 -19.14 -2.76
N ASN A 174 -16.29 -20.19 -3.58
CA ASN A 174 -16.88 -20.27 -4.91
C ASN A 174 -16.46 -19.09 -5.81
N GLN A 175 -15.15 -18.80 -5.84
CA GLN A 175 -14.55 -17.70 -6.61
C GLN A 175 -13.63 -18.22 -7.72
N PRO A 176 -13.69 -17.64 -8.94
CA PRO A 176 -12.72 -17.96 -9.97
C PRO A 176 -11.29 -17.67 -9.49
N ILE A 177 -10.35 -18.51 -9.89
CA ILE A 177 -8.92 -18.33 -9.60
C ILE A 177 -8.10 -18.37 -10.89
N TYR A 178 -7.23 -17.36 -11.05
CA TYR A 178 -6.28 -17.23 -12.16
C TYR A 178 -4.86 -17.43 -11.65
N GLU A 179 -4.13 -18.37 -12.23
CA GLU A 179 -2.81 -18.77 -11.76
C GLU A 179 -1.68 -18.28 -12.70
N THR A 180 -0.60 -17.74 -12.14
CA THR A 180 0.63 -17.38 -12.87
C THR A 180 1.69 -18.49 -12.77
N THR A 181 1.27 -19.76 -12.86
CA THR A 181 2.12 -20.93 -12.58
C THR A 181 2.71 -21.58 -13.85
N THR A 182 2.30 -21.16 -15.05
CA THR A 182 2.74 -21.74 -16.34
C THR A 182 3.30 -20.71 -17.31
N THR A 183 4.28 -21.13 -18.13
CA THR A 183 4.88 -20.31 -19.20
C THR A 183 3.85 -19.93 -20.25
N PRO A 184 3.82 -18.68 -20.76
CA PRO A 184 4.80 -17.60 -20.56
C PRO A 184 4.57 -16.74 -19.32
N ASN A 185 3.50 -16.96 -18.56
CA ASN A 185 3.13 -16.11 -17.42
C ASN A 185 3.58 -16.72 -16.08
N LYS A 186 4.67 -17.49 -16.06
CA LYS A 186 5.16 -18.16 -14.85
C LYS A 186 5.88 -17.14 -13.97
N LEU A 187 5.13 -16.46 -13.11
CA LEU A 187 5.61 -15.41 -12.21
C LEU A 187 5.71 -15.96 -10.79
N VAL A 188 6.90 -15.81 -10.20
CA VAL A 188 7.11 -15.96 -8.77
C VAL A 188 6.89 -14.64 -8.08
N ASN A 189 6.11 -14.65 -7.00
CA ASN A 189 5.91 -13.45 -6.21
C ASN A 189 5.53 -13.82 -4.76
N THR A 190 5.34 -12.80 -3.94
CA THR A 190 4.95 -12.91 -2.54
C THR A 190 4.14 -11.69 -2.14
N GLY A 191 3.01 -11.89 -1.47
CA GLY A 191 2.09 -10.82 -1.11
C GLY A 191 2.68 -9.76 -0.17
N GLY A 192 3.66 -10.10 0.67
CA GLY A 192 4.33 -9.09 1.51
C GLY A 192 5.20 -8.11 0.72
N ASN A 193 5.61 -8.49 -0.50
CA ASN A 193 6.34 -7.64 -1.43
C ASN A 193 5.44 -7.01 -2.51
N TYR A 194 4.14 -6.87 -2.25
CA TYR A 194 3.18 -6.28 -3.17
C TYR A 194 2.16 -5.41 -2.42
N MET A 195 1.87 -4.22 -2.94
CA MET A 195 0.80 -3.37 -2.40
C MET A 195 0.21 -2.48 -3.51
N SER A 196 -1.11 -2.53 -3.71
CA SER A 196 -1.85 -1.80 -4.76
C SER A 196 -2.50 -0.53 -4.24
N ASP A 197 -2.59 0.51 -5.08
CA ASP A 197 -3.38 1.72 -4.81
C ASP A 197 -4.86 1.59 -5.23
N GLY A 198 -5.25 0.44 -5.77
CA GLY A 198 -6.62 0.19 -6.26
C GLY A 198 -6.94 0.86 -7.59
N HIS A 199 -6.00 1.63 -8.16
CA HIS A 199 -6.12 2.46 -9.37
C HIS A 199 -5.07 2.09 -10.44
N GLY A 200 -4.50 0.89 -10.36
CA GLY A 200 -3.54 0.37 -11.33
C GLY A 200 -2.09 0.77 -11.07
N THR A 201 -1.77 1.32 -9.90
CA THR A 201 -0.38 1.42 -9.41
C THR A 201 -0.15 0.37 -8.33
N ALA A 202 1.01 -0.27 -8.34
CA ALA A 202 1.46 -1.07 -7.22
C ALA A 202 2.93 -0.79 -6.90
N PHE A 203 3.33 -1.17 -5.69
CA PHE A 203 4.69 -1.05 -5.17
C PHE A 203 5.25 -2.43 -4.85
N CYS A 204 6.56 -2.58 -5.03
CA CYS A 204 7.34 -3.74 -4.58
C CYS A 204 8.81 -3.36 -4.40
N SER A 205 9.60 -4.27 -3.83
CA SER A 205 11.05 -4.24 -3.95
C SER A 205 11.50 -4.97 -5.22
N LYS A 206 12.72 -4.68 -5.67
CA LYS A 206 13.36 -5.36 -6.81
C LYS A 206 13.61 -6.86 -6.58
N LEU A 207 13.27 -7.43 -5.43
CA LEU A 207 13.24 -8.88 -5.21
C LEU A 207 12.43 -9.59 -6.31
N VAL A 208 11.29 -9.02 -6.73
CA VAL A 208 10.46 -9.60 -7.81
C VAL A 208 11.23 -9.74 -9.13
N LEU A 209 12.19 -8.86 -9.40
CA LEU A 209 13.04 -8.94 -10.58
C LEU A 209 14.13 -9.99 -10.40
N GLU A 210 14.79 -10.03 -9.24
CA GLU A 210 15.85 -10.99 -8.94
C GLU A 210 15.35 -12.44 -9.00
N GLU A 211 14.20 -12.72 -8.38
CA GLU A 211 13.65 -14.08 -8.30
C GLU A 211 13.20 -14.63 -9.67
N ASN A 212 12.79 -13.73 -10.58
CA ASN A 212 12.26 -14.09 -11.89
C ASN A 212 13.27 -13.94 -13.05
N ALA A 213 14.41 -13.28 -12.82
CA ALA A 213 15.43 -13.03 -13.85
C ALA A 213 15.99 -14.32 -14.47
N PRO A 214 16.60 -14.23 -15.68
CA PRO A 214 17.34 -15.34 -16.24
C PRO A 214 18.49 -15.80 -15.32
N GLY A 215 18.48 -17.08 -14.96
CA GLY A 215 19.41 -17.63 -13.96
C GLY A 215 19.12 -17.26 -12.51
N GLY A 216 17.99 -16.60 -12.22
CA GLY A 216 17.48 -16.35 -10.86
C GLY A 216 17.03 -17.63 -10.15
N GLY A 217 16.70 -17.52 -8.86
CA GLY A 217 16.45 -18.67 -7.97
C GLY A 217 15.36 -19.65 -8.45
N PHE A 218 14.40 -19.18 -9.23
CA PHE A 218 13.30 -19.97 -9.80
C PHE A 218 13.46 -20.27 -11.29
N ASN A 219 14.44 -19.66 -11.94
CA ASN A 219 14.77 -19.83 -13.36
C ASN A 219 13.57 -19.66 -14.31
N ASN A 220 12.68 -18.71 -14.00
CA ASN A 220 11.51 -18.38 -14.83
C ASN A 220 11.90 -17.60 -16.11
N ASN A 221 13.10 -17.01 -16.14
CA ASN A 221 13.66 -16.29 -17.28
C ASN A 221 12.79 -15.12 -17.77
N LEU A 222 12.19 -14.37 -16.86
CA LEU A 222 11.39 -13.18 -17.16
C LEU A 222 12.28 -11.92 -17.14
N THR A 223 12.06 -11.04 -18.11
CA THR A 223 12.57 -9.67 -18.05
C THR A 223 11.66 -8.79 -17.18
N GLU A 224 12.11 -7.60 -16.81
CA GLU A 224 11.25 -6.63 -16.12
C GLU A 224 9.99 -6.30 -16.94
N ALA A 225 10.10 -6.21 -18.27
CA ALA A 225 8.95 -5.98 -19.15
C ALA A 225 7.96 -7.15 -19.14
N ASP A 226 8.44 -8.39 -18.98
CA ASP A 226 7.58 -9.56 -18.83
C ASP A 226 6.84 -9.54 -17.49
N VAL A 227 7.55 -9.22 -16.39
CA VAL A 227 6.95 -9.04 -15.06
C VAL A 227 5.86 -7.98 -15.12
N ASP A 228 6.14 -6.81 -15.71
CA ASP A 228 5.16 -5.73 -15.86
C ASP A 228 3.98 -6.16 -16.76
N SER A 229 4.23 -6.92 -17.81
CA SER A 229 3.18 -7.46 -18.69
C SER A 229 2.26 -8.42 -17.94
N ILE A 230 2.81 -9.31 -17.12
CA ILE A 230 2.05 -10.27 -16.33
C ILE A 230 1.22 -9.54 -15.27
N MET A 231 1.84 -8.64 -14.50
CA MET A 231 1.13 -7.85 -13.48
C MET A 231 0.03 -6.98 -14.10
N LYS A 232 0.23 -6.45 -15.30
CA LYS A 232 -0.84 -5.74 -16.02
C LYS A 232 -2.00 -6.67 -16.40
N LYS A 233 -1.70 -7.85 -16.95
CA LYS A 233 -2.72 -8.79 -17.46
C LYS A 233 -3.54 -9.44 -16.34
N TYR A 234 -2.90 -9.84 -15.25
CA TYR A 234 -3.56 -10.55 -14.15
C TYR A 234 -4.06 -9.62 -13.05
N MET A 235 -3.34 -8.53 -12.76
CA MET A 235 -3.63 -7.65 -11.61
C MET A 235 -4.11 -6.25 -12.02
N GLY A 236 -4.11 -5.92 -13.31
CA GLY A 236 -4.52 -4.58 -13.78
C GLY A 236 -3.52 -3.48 -13.46
N ILE A 237 -2.28 -3.85 -13.11
CA ILE A 237 -1.24 -2.89 -12.72
C ILE A 237 -0.60 -2.29 -13.97
N ASN A 238 -0.90 -1.02 -14.22
CA ASN A 238 -0.31 -0.25 -15.31
C ASN A 238 1.05 0.37 -14.93
N ARG A 239 1.27 0.60 -13.64
CA ARG A 239 2.50 1.18 -13.10
C ARG A 239 2.97 0.36 -11.90
N TYR A 240 4.01 -0.44 -12.07
CA TYR A 240 4.59 -1.24 -10.99
C TYR A 240 5.91 -0.63 -10.53
N ILE A 241 5.85 0.12 -9.42
CA ILE A 241 6.96 0.87 -8.85
C ILE A 241 7.85 -0.08 -8.05
N LYS A 242 9.12 -0.18 -8.44
CA LYS A 242 10.09 -1.13 -7.86
C LYS A 242 11.20 -0.37 -7.17
N MET A 243 11.37 -0.61 -5.88
CA MET A 243 12.37 0.02 -5.01
C MET A 243 13.57 -0.91 -4.80
N ASP A 244 14.75 -0.35 -4.52
CA ASP A 244 15.91 -1.19 -4.20
C ASP A 244 15.66 -2.00 -2.93
N MET A 245 16.18 -3.23 -2.91
CA MET A 245 16.05 -4.11 -1.75
C MET A 245 16.79 -3.53 -0.55
N LEU A 246 16.24 -3.73 0.64
CA LEU A 246 16.85 -3.25 1.86
C LEU A 246 17.98 -4.20 2.31
N PRO A 247 19.17 -3.68 2.67
CA PRO A 247 20.33 -4.50 3.08
C PRO A 247 20.12 -5.42 4.29
N TYR A 248 19.32 -5.03 5.28
CA TYR A 248 19.19 -5.75 6.56
C TYR A 248 17.82 -6.41 6.78
N ASP A 249 16.78 -6.00 6.05
CA ASP A 249 15.56 -6.80 5.90
C ASP A 249 15.86 -8.08 5.12
N GLY A 250 16.02 -9.19 5.84
CA GLY A 250 16.38 -10.48 5.26
C GLY A 250 15.33 -11.13 4.34
N ILE A 251 14.13 -10.54 4.21
CA ILE A 251 13.12 -11.00 3.26
C ILE A 251 12.83 -9.99 2.14
N HIS A 252 13.37 -8.77 2.22
CA HIS A 252 13.22 -7.70 1.24
C HIS A 252 11.77 -7.34 0.87
N HIS A 253 10.86 -7.41 1.83
CA HIS A 253 9.44 -7.12 1.61
C HIS A 253 9.11 -5.64 1.88
N ILE A 254 8.23 -5.06 1.07
CA ILE A 254 7.81 -3.66 1.27
C ILE A 254 6.93 -3.47 2.50
N ASP A 255 6.12 -4.46 2.87
CA ASP A 255 5.24 -4.36 4.05
C ASP A 255 6.00 -4.27 5.38
N MET A 256 7.31 -4.55 5.37
CA MET A 256 8.18 -4.38 6.53
C MET A 256 8.60 -2.93 6.77
N HIS A 257 8.44 -2.03 5.79
CA HIS A 257 8.90 -0.64 5.93
C HIS A 257 7.97 0.41 5.30
N MET A 258 6.94 0.00 4.56
CA MET A 258 6.03 0.91 3.87
C MET A 258 4.60 0.35 3.89
N LYS A 259 3.61 1.25 3.94
CA LYS A 259 2.20 0.92 3.78
C LYS A 259 1.42 2.04 3.11
N LEU A 260 0.53 1.69 2.19
CA LEU A 260 -0.45 2.64 1.66
C LEU A 260 -1.63 2.77 2.64
N LEU A 261 -2.00 4.00 2.99
CA LEU A 261 -3.13 4.30 3.88
C LEU A 261 -4.39 4.73 3.13
N ASP A 262 -4.18 5.42 2.01
CA ASP A 262 -5.20 5.82 1.03
C ASP A 262 -4.52 5.94 -0.35
N GLU A 263 -5.24 6.46 -1.34
CA GLU A 263 -4.75 6.59 -2.73
C GLU A 263 -3.49 7.47 -2.89
N GLU A 264 -3.19 8.34 -1.92
CA GLU A 264 -2.12 9.33 -2.01
C GLU A 264 -1.25 9.43 -0.75
N THR A 265 -1.40 8.54 0.24
CA THR A 265 -0.70 8.62 1.53
C THR A 265 0.12 7.36 1.80
N LEU A 266 1.43 7.56 2.00
CA LEU A 266 2.39 6.53 2.36
C LEU A 266 2.74 6.64 3.85
N LEU A 267 2.56 5.56 4.60
CA LEU A 267 3.18 5.37 5.91
C LEU A 267 4.54 4.68 5.72
N VAL A 268 5.62 5.31 6.16
CA VAL A 268 6.99 4.83 5.91
C VAL A 268 7.77 4.74 7.22
N GLY A 269 8.37 3.57 7.46
CA GLY A 269 9.26 3.32 8.57
C GLY A 269 10.41 4.32 8.62
N SER A 270 10.88 4.63 9.82
CA SER A 270 12.00 5.55 10.05
C SER A 270 12.91 4.99 11.12
N TYR A 271 14.21 5.05 10.86
CA TYR A 271 15.25 4.77 11.85
C TYR A 271 15.89 6.09 12.27
N PRO A 272 16.62 6.13 13.40
CA PRO A 272 17.55 7.22 13.64
C PRO A 272 18.56 7.36 12.48
N ASP A 273 19.06 8.58 12.27
CA ASP A 273 19.94 8.90 11.14
C ASP A 273 21.12 7.91 11.04
N GLY A 274 21.28 7.32 9.85
CA GLY A 274 22.40 6.42 9.56
C GLY A 274 22.30 5.02 10.16
N ILE A 275 21.17 4.66 10.79
CA ILE A 275 20.98 3.36 11.45
C ILE A 275 20.22 2.38 10.56
N SER A 276 20.69 1.12 10.55
CA SER A 276 20.04 0.00 9.86
C SER A 276 19.75 0.35 8.39
N ASP A 277 18.58 -0.03 7.89
CA ASP A 277 18.09 0.27 6.54
C ASP A 277 17.55 1.69 6.38
N GLY A 278 17.65 2.55 7.41
CA GLY A 278 17.21 3.95 7.38
C GLY A 278 17.66 4.70 6.12
N PRO A 279 18.97 4.75 5.80
CA PRO A 279 19.46 5.40 4.58
C PRO A 279 18.82 4.88 3.30
N GLN A 280 18.69 3.56 3.13
CA GLN A 280 18.10 2.98 1.93
C GLN A 280 16.59 3.24 1.84
N ILE A 281 15.89 3.26 2.97
CA ILE A 281 14.46 3.64 3.03
C ILE A 281 14.27 5.09 2.58
N GLU A 282 15.13 6.03 3.00
CA GLU A 282 15.07 7.42 2.54
C GLU A 282 15.35 7.54 1.04
N GLU A 283 16.35 6.82 0.52
CA GLU A 283 16.66 6.82 -0.91
C GLU A 283 15.50 6.27 -1.74
N ASN A 284 14.91 5.15 -1.31
CA ASN A 284 13.73 4.57 -1.95
C ASN A 284 12.53 5.52 -1.90
N LEU A 285 12.29 6.16 -0.76
CA LEU A 285 11.23 7.15 -0.62
C LEU A 285 11.46 8.34 -1.55
N GLN A 286 12.67 8.88 -1.61
CA GLN A 286 13.02 10.00 -2.47
C GLN A 286 12.87 9.62 -3.95
N TYR A 287 13.29 8.42 -4.33
CA TYR A 287 13.03 7.87 -5.67
C TYR A 287 11.54 7.85 -5.99
N VAL A 288 10.68 7.43 -5.06
CA VAL A 288 9.22 7.44 -5.26
C VAL A 288 8.72 8.87 -5.48
N LEU A 289 9.09 9.80 -4.61
CA LEU A 289 8.61 11.19 -4.62
C LEU A 289 9.09 11.99 -5.84
N ASP A 290 10.29 11.72 -6.35
CA ASP A 290 10.86 12.43 -7.49
C ASP A 290 10.30 11.94 -8.84
N ASN A 291 9.83 10.69 -8.91
CA ASN A 291 9.49 10.05 -10.18
C ASN A 291 7.99 9.77 -10.35
N PHE A 292 7.20 9.75 -9.27
CA PHE A 292 5.80 9.33 -9.33
C PHE A 292 4.84 10.26 -8.57
N GLN A 293 3.63 10.36 -9.10
CA GLN A 293 2.47 11.00 -8.47
C GLN A 293 1.40 9.94 -8.16
N SER A 294 0.50 10.23 -7.22
CA SER A 294 -0.67 9.41 -6.92
C SER A 294 -1.60 9.27 -8.14
N CYS A 295 -2.61 8.41 -8.03
CA CYS A 295 -3.62 8.24 -9.10
C CYS A 295 -4.44 9.52 -9.37
N PHE A 296 -4.37 10.51 -8.48
CA PHE A 296 -4.97 11.84 -8.64
C PHE A 296 -4.01 12.89 -9.21
N ASN A 297 -2.86 12.47 -9.75
CA ASN A 297 -1.78 13.35 -10.23
C ASN A 297 -1.32 14.36 -9.17
N ARG A 298 -1.26 13.92 -7.91
CA ARG A 298 -0.79 14.70 -6.77
C ARG A 298 0.46 14.06 -6.17
N PRO A 299 1.37 14.84 -5.56
CA PRO A 299 2.47 14.27 -4.80
C PRO A 299 1.94 13.37 -3.68
N TYR A 300 2.64 12.27 -3.40
CA TYR A 300 2.32 11.43 -2.24
C TYR A 300 2.55 12.20 -0.93
N LYS A 301 1.59 12.13 -0.02
CA LYS A 301 1.74 12.53 1.38
C LYS A 301 2.52 11.45 2.11
N VAL A 302 3.56 11.83 2.85
CA VAL A 302 4.36 10.88 3.63
C VAL A 302 4.10 11.08 5.11
N ILE A 303 3.85 9.97 5.80
CA ILE A 303 3.76 9.88 7.26
C ILE A 303 4.90 8.98 7.73
N ARG A 304 5.71 9.45 8.67
CA ARG A 304 6.84 8.69 9.21
C ARG A 304 6.45 7.98 10.49
N ILE A 305 6.87 6.74 10.65
CA ILE A 305 6.64 5.94 11.86
C ILE A 305 7.95 5.32 12.34
N PRO A 306 8.33 5.48 13.62
CA PRO A 306 9.63 5.00 14.11
C PRO A 306 9.68 3.47 14.13
N GLN A 307 10.80 2.90 13.71
CA GLN A 307 11.11 1.48 13.84
C GLN A 307 11.84 1.30 15.19
N PRO A 308 11.29 0.55 16.15
CA PRO A 308 11.87 0.47 17.49
C PRO A 308 13.08 -0.48 17.52
N PRO A 309 14.08 -0.23 18.38
CA PRO A 309 15.19 -1.17 18.56
C PRO A 309 14.73 -2.48 19.22
N SER A 310 15.63 -3.44 19.37
CA SER A 310 15.47 -4.51 20.36
C SER A 310 15.61 -3.98 21.79
N PRO A 311 15.12 -4.70 22.82
CA PRO A 311 15.34 -4.32 24.23
C PRO A 311 16.81 -4.10 24.62
N SER A 312 17.75 -4.68 23.88
CA SER A 312 19.18 -4.45 24.04
C SER A 312 19.69 -3.11 23.48
N GLY A 313 18.82 -2.30 22.85
CA GLY A 313 19.18 -1.10 22.09
C GLY A 313 19.71 -1.38 20.67
N ASN A 314 19.81 -2.64 20.26
CA ASN A 314 20.35 -3.03 18.96
C ASN A 314 19.30 -2.87 17.85
N TYR A 315 19.76 -2.53 16.66
CA TYR A 315 18.98 -2.57 15.43
C TYR A 315 19.42 -3.73 14.52
N PRO A 316 18.63 -4.08 13.48
CA PRO A 316 19.05 -5.04 12.47
C PRO A 316 20.35 -4.61 11.77
N GLY A 317 21.21 -5.60 11.47
CA GLY A 317 22.42 -5.37 10.70
C GLY A 317 23.66 -4.94 11.48
N GLN A 318 24.83 -5.28 10.95
CA GLN A 318 26.11 -4.78 11.46
C GLN A 318 26.41 -3.41 10.83
N PRO A 319 26.94 -2.42 11.58
CA PRO A 319 27.45 -2.51 12.95
C PRO A 319 26.41 -2.21 14.05
N PHE A 320 25.12 -2.14 13.73
CA PHE A 320 24.04 -1.70 14.64
C PHE A 320 23.59 -2.76 15.65
N GLY A 321 24.06 -4.00 15.49
CA GLY A 321 23.91 -5.10 16.43
C GLY A 321 23.21 -6.30 15.81
N ASN A 322 22.51 -7.06 16.66
CA ASN A 322 21.68 -8.21 16.25
C ASN A 322 20.23 -7.99 16.68
N GLY A 323 19.68 -6.82 16.32
CA GLY A 323 18.28 -6.49 16.58
C GLY A 323 17.33 -7.20 15.62
N TYR A 324 16.09 -7.41 16.03
CA TYR A 324 15.03 -7.89 15.13
C TYR A 324 14.45 -6.73 14.33
N TYR A 325 13.94 -7.04 13.13
CA TYR A 325 13.35 -6.06 12.21
C TYR A 325 11.93 -5.67 12.65
N ARG A 326 11.82 -4.99 13.80
CA ARG A 326 10.54 -4.54 14.37
C ARG A 326 9.98 -3.37 13.58
N THR A 327 8.70 -3.45 13.24
CA THR A 327 8.04 -2.47 12.38
C THR A 327 6.59 -2.27 12.76
N TYR A 328 6.11 -1.03 12.70
CA TYR A 328 4.69 -0.71 12.84
C TYR A 328 3.95 -0.56 11.51
N THR A 329 4.65 -0.70 10.38
CA THR A 329 4.02 -0.70 9.03
C THR A 329 3.39 -2.05 8.70
N ASN A 330 3.82 -3.13 9.35
CA ASN A 330 3.31 -4.49 9.14
C ASN A 330 1.96 -4.71 9.84
N ALA A 331 1.04 -3.77 9.61
CA ALA A 331 -0.33 -3.72 10.11
C ALA A 331 -1.32 -4.17 9.03
N LEU A 332 -2.47 -4.70 9.44
CA LEU A 332 -3.60 -5.00 8.55
C LEU A 332 -4.67 -3.92 8.70
N ILE A 333 -5.15 -3.39 7.57
CA ILE A 333 -6.36 -2.57 7.49
C ILE A 333 -7.49 -3.48 6.99
N CYS A 334 -8.62 -3.51 7.66
CA CYS A 334 -9.80 -4.27 7.25
C CYS A 334 -11.06 -3.51 7.66
N ASN A 335 -11.81 -3.00 6.69
CA ASN A 335 -13.04 -2.23 6.91
C ASN A 335 -12.84 -1.06 7.89
N ASP A 336 -13.50 -1.05 9.05
CA ASP A 336 -13.37 -0.01 10.09
C ASP A 336 -12.29 -0.32 11.14
N TYR A 337 -11.47 -1.35 10.92
CA TYR A 337 -10.54 -1.88 11.91
C TYR A 337 -9.10 -1.91 11.39
N ILE A 338 -8.14 -1.65 12.29
CA ILE A 338 -6.71 -1.77 12.04
C ILE A 338 -6.07 -2.54 13.18
N ILE A 339 -5.37 -3.63 12.85
CA ILE A 339 -4.51 -4.33 13.81
C ILE A 339 -3.05 -3.97 13.53
N VAL A 340 -2.36 -3.48 14.55
CA VAL A 340 -0.99 -2.96 14.47
C VAL A 340 -0.10 -3.80 15.39
N PRO A 341 1.07 -4.27 14.93
CA PRO A 341 1.98 -5.00 15.80
C PRO A 341 2.48 -4.10 16.92
N ASN A 342 2.68 -4.67 18.10
CA ASN A 342 3.29 -3.97 19.22
C ASN A 342 4.37 -4.83 19.86
N TYR A 343 5.29 -4.16 20.57
CA TYR A 343 6.51 -4.80 21.06
C TYR A 343 6.79 -4.44 22.50
N TYR A 344 6.83 -3.15 22.83
CA TYR A 344 6.98 -2.68 24.19
C TYR A 344 6.60 -1.20 24.31
N GLU A 345 6.03 -0.86 25.46
CA GLU A 345 5.21 0.35 25.67
C GLU A 345 5.90 1.67 25.30
N GLU A 346 7.22 1.76 25.52
CA GLU A 346 8.02 2.96 25.25
C GLU A 346 7.84 3.50 23.82
N TYR A 347 7.78 2.63 22.82
CA TYR A 347 7.65 3.01 21.40
C TYR A 347 6.22 2.82 20.89
N ASP A 348 5.48 1.86 21.46
CA ASP A 348 4.12 1.51 21.03
C ASP A 348 3.14 2.68 21.19
N THR A 349 3.32 3.52 22.22
CA THR A 349 2.47 4.70 22.45
C THR A 349 2.57 5.73 21.33
N MET A 350 3.78 5.95 20.79
CA MET A 350 4.01 6.83 19.65
C MET A 350 3.41 6.25 18.38
N ALA A 351 3.64 4.95 18.13
CA ALA A 351 3.09 4.26 16.97
C ALA A 351 1.56 4.28 16.96
N TYR A 352 0.93 3.98 18.11
CA TYR A 352 -0.51 4.06 18.28
C TYR A 352 -1.03 5.46 17.95
N ARG A 353 -0.40 6.51 18.48
CA ARG A 353 -0.79 7.90 18.20
C ARG A 353 -0.70 8.25 16.72
N ILE A 354 0.41 7.89 16.05
CA ILE A 354 0.58 8.15 14.60
C ILE A 354 -0.53 7.45 13.81
N TRP A 355 -0.83 6.19 14.14
CA TRP A 355 -1.91 5.44 13.51
C TRP A 355 -3.29 6.08 13.75
N THR A 356 -3.61 6.47 14.99
CA THR A 356 -4.88 7.14 15.33
C THR A 356 -5.03 8.49 14.62
N GLU A 357 -3.97 9.29 14.53
CA GLU A 357 -4.00 10.59 13.84
C GLU A 357 -4.07 10.43 12.30
N SER A 358 -3.51 9.35 11.76
CA SER A 358 -3.45 9.10 10.31
C SER A 358 -4.71 8.43 9.75
N MET A 359 -5.41 7.66 10.59
CA MET A 359 -6.58 6.87 10.21
C MET A 359 -7.78 7.22 11.13
N PRO A 360 -8.26 8.47 11.13
CA PRO A 360 -9.36 8.89 11.99
C PRO A 360 -10.63 8.07 11.71
N GLY A 361 -11.34 7.68 12.76
CA GLY A 361 -12.56 6.86 12.69
C GLY A 361 -12.32 5.35 12.73
N TYR A 362 -11.10 4.89 12.45
CA TYR A 362 -10.77 3.47 12.54
C TYR A 362 -10.60 3.03 14.00
N LYS A 363 -11.08 1.82 14.31
CA LYS A 363 -10.76 1.12 15.56
C LYS A 363 -9.37 0.53 15.43
N ILE A 364 -8.49 0.84 16.38
CA ILE A 364 -7.09 0.41 16.33
C ILE A 364 -6.79 -0.50 17.50
N LYS A 365 -6.28 -1.70 17.19
CA LYS A 365 -5.80 -2.65 18.19
C LYS A 365 -4.32 -2.95 18.00
N MET A 366 -3.56 -2.71 19.05
CA MET A 366 -2.17 -3.16 19.17
C MET A 366 -2.14 -4.64 19.60
N ILE A 367 -1.39 -5.50 18.90
CA ILE A 367 -1.26 -6.94 19.21
C ILE A 367 0.22 -7.33 19.34
N ASP A 368 0.55 -8.05 20.42
CA ASP A 368 1.93 -8.42 20.75
C ASP A 368 2.51 -9.35 19.68
N CYS A 369 3.64 -8.91 19.12
CA CYS A 369 4.36 -9.60 18.07
C CYS A 369 5.80 -9.96 18.45
N ASN A 370 6.19 -9.91 19.73
CA ASN A 370 7.55 -10.26 20.14
C ASN A 370 7.93 -11.70 19.78
N ASP A 371 6.99 -12.64 19.86
CA ASP A 371 7.24 -14.05 19.58
C ASP A 371 7.42 -14.32 18.07
N ILE A 372 6.77 -13.54 17.21
CA ILE A 372 6.80 -13.73 15.75
C ILE A 372 7.89 -12.90 15.06
N ILE A 373 8.24 -11.71 15.56
CA ILE A 373 9.09 -10.77 14.84
C ILE A 373 10.52 -11.25 14.60
N GLN A 374 11.00 -12.19 15.42
CA GLN A 374 12.29 -12.85 15.21
C GLN A 374 12.36 -13.64 13.90
N TYR A 375 11.21 -13.93 13.29
CA TYR A 375 11.08 -14.62 12.00
C TYR A 375 10.86 -13.67 10.81
N SER A 376 11.17 -12.38 10.98
CA SER A 376 11.06 -11.34 9.96
C SER A 376 9.64 -11.05 9.47
N GLY A 377 8.63 -11.14 10.35
CA GLY A 377 7.26 -10.77 9.99
C GLY A 377 6.38 -10.50 11.21
N ALA A 378 5.25 -9.84 11.01
CA ALA A 378 4.27 -9.54 12.05
C ALA A 378 2.82 -9.76 11.56
N LEU A 379 1.87 -8.91 11.95
CA LEU A 379 0.44 -9.12 11.72
C LEU A 379 0.07 -9.12 10.23
N HIS A 380 0.62 -8.19 9.44
CA HIS A 380 0.33 -8.14 8.00
C HIS A 380 0.83 -9.39 7.29
N CYS A 381 1.97 -9.95 7.68
CA CYS A 381 2.54 -11.15 7.08
C CYS A 381 1.72 -12.43 7.34
N ILE A 382 0.92 -12.46 8.41
CA ILE A 382 0.11 -13.64 8.79
C ILE A 382 -1.38 -13.48 8.49
N THR A 383 -1.75 -12.43 7.78
CA THR A 383 -3.13 -12.12 7.40
C THR A 383 -3.22 -11.78 5.92
N HIS A 384 -4.33 -12.13 5.27
CA HIS A 384 -4.61 -11.72 3.89
C HIS A 384 -6.09 -11.39 3.69
N GLU A 385 -6.40 -10.22 3.17
CA GLU A 385 -7.76 -9.73 2.95
C GLU A 385 -8.41 -10.30 1.69
N ILE A 386 -9.71 -10.52 1.73
CA ILE A 386 -10.53 -10.90 0.58
C ILE A 386 -11.61 -9.84 0.38
N GLY A 387 -11.69 -9.28 -0.83
CA GLY A 387 -12.68 -8.26 -1.17
C GLY A 387 -14.11 -8.78 -1.17
N VAL A 388 -15.08 -7.88 -1.19
CA VAL A 388 -16.52 -8.20 -1.29
C VAL A 388 -16.94 -8.66 -2.68
N ASP A 389 -18.02 -9.43 -2.78
CA ASP A 389 -18.51 -9.99 -4.06
C ASP A 389 -19.32 -8.99 -4.91
N ASP A 390 -19.88 -7.94 -4.29
CA ASP A 390 -20.66 -6.88 -4.97
C ASP A 390 -20.08 -5.50 -4.60
N PRO A 391 -18.89 -5.13 -5.08
CA PRO A 391 -18.22 -3.90 -4.67
C PRO A 391 -18.96 -2.64 -5.12
N ILE A 392 -18.89 -1.60 -4.28
CA ILE A 392 -19.20 -0.23 -4.68
C ILE A 392 -17.89 0.53 -4.65
N PHE A 393 -17.33 0.81 -5.83
CA PHE A 393 -16.09 1.54 -5.97
C PHE A 393 -16.36 3.04 -5.97
N ILE A 394 -15.78 3.76 -5.00
CA ILE A 394 -15.85 5.22 -4.90
C ILE A 394 -14.42 5.77 -5.01
N SER A 395 -14.13 6.49 -6.09
CA SER A 395 -12.87 7.21 -6.27
C SER A 395 -13.10 8.71 -6.18
N HIS A 396 -12.40 9.36 -5.24
CA HIS A 396 -12.55 10.78 -4.95
C HIS A 396 -11.24 11.34 -4.41
N ALA A 397 -10.72 12.37 -5.07
CA ALA A 397 -9.59 13.14 -4.57
C ALA A 397 -10.06 14.13 -3.51
N LYS A 398 -9.55 14.00 -2.27
CA LYS A 398 -9.91 14.91 -1.18
C LYS A 398 -9.66 16.37 -1.53
N LEU A 399 -10.53 17.26 -1.06
CA LEU A 399 -10.33 18.69 -1.19
C LEU A 399 -9.12 19.12 -0.35
N TYR A 400 -8.33 20.04 -0.90
CA TYR A 400 -7.25 20.70 -0.17
C TYR A 400 -7.77 21.92 0.56
N ASP A 401 -6.99 22.36 1.55
CA ASP A 401 -7.18 23.66 2.19
C ASP A 401 -7.28 24.76 1.14
N THR A 402 -8.20 25.69 1.37
CA THR A 402 -8.57 26.69 0.37
C THR A 402 -8.63 28.10 0.95
N ASN A 403 -8.24 29.08 0.12
CA ASN A 403 -8.43 30.50 0.42
C ASN A 403 -9.78 31.04 -0.11
N ASN A 404 -10.53 30.22 -0.84
CA ASN A 404 -11.83 30.59 -1.38
C ASN A 404 -12.86 30.72 -0.25
N THR A 405 -13.45 31.89 -0.10
CA THR A 405 -14.53 32.16 0.87
C THR A 405 -15.82 32.64 0.20
N SER A 406 -15.87 32.62 -1.13
CA SER A 406 -16.90 33.32 -1.91
C SER A 406 -17.70 32.43 -2.84
N THR A 407 -17.12 31.34 -3.33
CA THR A 407 -17.81 30.41 -4.23
C THR A 407 -17.93 29.01 -3.60
N PRO A 408 -18.99 28.24 -3.93
CA PRO A 408 -19.14 26.88 -3.43
C PRO A 408 -17.93 25.99 -3.77
N TYR A 409 -17.68 24.99 -2.91
CA TYR A 409 -16.60 24.02 -3.09
C TYR A 409 -17.12 22.80 -3.84
N GLU A 410 -16.59 22.59 -5.03
CA GLU A 410 -16.94 21.48 -5.92
C GLU A 410 -16.37 20.16 -5.39
N VAL A 411 -17.22 19.16 -5.20
CA VAL A 411 -16.85 17.80 -4.81
C VAL A 411 -17.22 16.87 -5.97
N ASN A 412 -16.20 16.25 -6.58
CA ASN A 412 -16.35 15.29 -7.68
C ASN A 412 -16.01 13.88 -7.24
N ALA A 413 -16.79 12.89 -7.65
CA ALA A 413 -16.52 11.49 -7.37
C ALA A 413 -16.83 10.61 -8.59
N TYR A 414 -16.00 9.59 -8.81
CA TYR A 414 -16.32 8.47 -9.67
C TYR A 414 -16.91 7.35 -8.83
N VAL A 415 -18.08 6.85 -9.22
CA VAL A 415 -18.79 5.79 -8.51
C VAL A 415 -19.23 4.72 -9.50
N ASN A 416 -18.86 3.46 -9.23
CA ASN A 416 -19.23 2.32 -10.06
C ASN A 416 -19.59 1.09 -9.21
N THR A 417 -20.52 0.28 -9.71
CA THR A 417 -20.97 -0.97 -9.08
C THR A 417 -21.70 -1.82 -10.13
N GLN A 418 -21.57 -3.15 -10.04
CA GLN A 418 -22.12 -4.09 -11.01
C GLN A 418 -23.64 -3.97 -11.18
N SER A 419 -24.39 -3.76 -10.09
CA SER A 419 -25.86 -3.63 -10.15
C SER A 419 -26.35 -2.28 -10.69
N GLY A 420 -25.44 -1.33 -10.88
CA GLY A 420 -25.72 0.07 -11.18
C GLY A 420 -25.92 0.93 -9.93
N VAL A 421 -25.60 2.21 -10.04
CA VAL A 421 -25.67 3.17 -8.93
C VAL A 421 -27.10 3.66 -8.76
N ALA A 422 -27.67 3.47 -7.56
CA ALA A 422 -29.02 3.93 -7.22
C ALA A 422 -29.04 5.40 -6.77
N SER A 423 -28.07 5.78 -5.92
CA SER A 423 -27.92 7.18 -5.48
C SER A 423 -26.49 7.45 -5.02
N VAL A 424 -26.07 8.72 -5.11
CA VAL A 424 -24.82 9.22 -4.54
C VAL A 424 -25.13 10.50 -3.80
N ASN A 425 -24.76 10.57 -2.53
CA ASN A 425 -25.00 11.71 -1.65
C ASN A 425 -23.69 12.19 -1.03
N LEU A 426 -23.52 13.50 -0.99
CA LEU A 426 -22.48 14.19 -0.26
C LEU A 426 -23.02 14.62 1.11
N PHE A 427 -22.35 14.22 2.17
CA PHE A 427 -22.67 14.64 3.53
C PHE A 427 -21.59 15.59 4.01
N TRP A 428 -21.96 16.77 4.53
CA TRP A 428 -20.97 17.75 5.00
C TRP A 428 -21.43 18.50 6.25
N THR A 429 -20.47 19.04 7.01
CA THR A 429 -20.71 19.87 8.19
C THR A 429 -19.51 20.77 8.49
N ILE A 430 -19.72 21.76 9.34
CA ILE A 430 -18.65 22.58 9.95
C ILE A 430 -18.43 22.25 11.43
N ASP A 431 -19.29 21.40 12.00
CA ASP A 431 -19.23 20.91 13.36
C ASP A 431 -19.72 19.46 13.39
N THR A 432 -18.80 18.52 13.64
CA THR A 432 -19.10 17.09 13.67
C THR A 432 -20.06 16.70 14.79
N LEU A 433 -20.27 17.56 15.80
CA LEU A 433 -21.26 17.35 16.87
C LEU A 433 -22.69 17.73 16.44
N SER A 434 -22.83 18.54 15.38
CA SER A 434 -24.12 19.04 14.89
C SER A 434 -24.76 18.15 13.80
N GLY A 435 -24.13 17.01 13.48
CA GLY A 435 -24.56 16.13 12.37
C GLY A 435 -24.16 16.65 10.99
N TYR A 436 -24.60 15.95 9.93
CA TYR A 436 -24.22 16.26 8.54
C TYR A 436 -25.43 16.65 7.69
N ALA A 437 -25.30 17.75 6.94
CA ALA A 437 -26.23 18.10 5.89
C ALA A 437 -26.01 17.19 4.67
N SER A 438 -27.10 16.65 4.12
CA SER A 438 -27.06 15.80 2.92
C SER A 438 -27.33 16.60 1.66
N LEU A 439 -26.51 16.42 0.64
CA LEU A 439 -26.63 17.00 -0.70
C LEU A 439 -26.62 15.87 -1.73
N PRO A 440 -27.67 15.67 -2.53
CA PRO A 440 -27.63 14.70 -3.62
C PRO A 440 -26.58 15.13 -4.66
N MET A 441 -25.76 14.19 -5.11
CA MET A 441 -24.80 14.44 -6.18
C MET A 441 -25.44 14.23 -7.55
N SER A 442 -25.23 15.17 -8.46
CA SER A 442 -25.73 15.11 -9.83
C SER A 442 -24.80 14.27 -10.71
N SER A 443 -25.35 13.36 -11.51
CA SER A 443 -24.55 12.58 -12.46
C SER A 443 -24.09 13.44 -13.64
N LEU A 444 -22.81 13.35 -13.96
CA LEU A 444 -22.19 13.93 -15.16
C LEU A 444 -22.05 12.89 -16.30
N GLY A 445 -22.51 11.65 -16.07
CA GLY A 445 -22.35 10.52 -16.98
C GLY A 445 -21.04 9.74 -16.75
N ALA A 446 -20.99 8.52 -17.32
CA ALA A 446 -19.85 7.61 -17.22
C ALA A 446 -19.35 7.40 -15.77
N GLY A 447 -20.26 7.25 -14.81
CA GLY A 447 -19.92 7.04 -13.39
C GLY A 447 -19.49 8.28 -12.62
N ASN A 448 -19.41 9.46 -13.25
CA ASN A 448 -18.99 10.69 -12.57
C ASN A 448 -20.18 11.41 -11.92
N TYR A 449 -19.97 11.92 -10.71
CA TYR A 449 -20.95 12.63 -9.90
C TYR A 449 -20.35 13.90 -9.30
N GLN A 450 -21.18 14.92 -9.10
CA GLN A 450 -20.77 16.20 -8.53
C GLN A 450 -21.79 16.78 -7.55
N ALA A 451 -21.32 17.41 -6.49
CA ALA A 451 -22.09 18.30 -5.63
C ALA A 451 -21.24 19.50 -5.19
N PHE A 452 -21.89 20.49 -4.57
CA PHE A 452 -21.25 21.73 -4.16
C PHE A 452 -21.52 22.02 -2.70
N ILE A 453 -20.47 22.02 -1.87
CA ILE A 453 -20.56 22.50 -0.49
C ILE A 453 -20.66 24.03 -0.53
N PRO A 454 -21.64 24.66 0.14
CA PRO A 454 -21.73 26.12 0.22
C PRO A 454 -20.44 26.76 0.75
N ALA A 455 -20.08 27.91 0.19
CA ALA A 455 -18.91 28.67 0.63
C ALA A 455 -18.96 28.95 2.14
N GLN A 456 -17.81 28.92 2.80
CA GLN A 456 -17.67 29.15 4.24
C GLN A 456 -16.74 30.32 4.52
N SER A 457 -16.87 30.90 5.72
CA SER A 457 -15.97 31.96 6.19
C SER A 457 -14.55 31.45 6.41
N ALA A 458 -13.58 32.36 6.30
CA ALA A 458 -12.21 32.13 6.76
C ALA A 458 -12.17 31.62 8.22
N GLY A 459 -11.25 30.71 8.52
CA GLY A 459 -11.11 30.05 9.82
C GLY A 459 -12.02 28.83 10.02
N THR A 460 -12.85 28.48 9.03
CA THR A 460 -13.78 27.34 9.14
C THR A 460 -13.10 26.03 8.78
N LYS A 461 -13.36 24.98 9.57
CA LYS A 461 -13.06 23.60 9.17
C LYS A 461 -14.30 22.99 8.54
N VAL A 462 -14.15 22.38 7.38
CA VAL A 462 -15.23 21.69 6.69
C VAL A 462 -14.94 20.21 6.72
N PHE A 463 -15.92 19.42 7.16
CA PHE A 463 -15.88 17.98 7.24
C PHE A 463 -16.89 17.40 6.26
N TYR A 464 -16.51 16.37 5.51
CA TYR A 464 -17.43 15.74 4.57
C TYR A 464 -17.07 14.29 4.25
N TYR A 465 -18.05 13.55 3.72
CA TYR A 465 -17.89 12.21 3.16
C TYR A 465 -18.90 11.97 2.04
N ILE A 466 -18.63 10.98 1.21
CA ILE A 466 -19.52 10.56 0.11
C ILE A 466 -20.14 9.22 0.50
N GLU A 467 -21.43 9.05 0.25
CA GLU A 467 -22.15 7.78 0.39
C GLU A 467 -22.75 7.42 -0.96
N ALA A 468 -22.55 6.18 -1.40
CA ALA A 468 -23.16 5.64 -2.60
C ALA A 468 -23.97 4.38 -2.28
N SER A 469 -25.17 4.31 -2.84
CA SER A 469 -26.01 3.12 -2.78
C SER A 469 -26.13 2.48 -4.16
N SER A 470 -26.05 1.15 -4.20
CA SER A 470 -26.23 0.35 -5.42
C SER A 470 -27.69 -0.07 -5.60
N ASN A 471 -28.07 -0.50 -6.81
CA ASN A 471 -29.39 -1.07 -7.07
C ASN A 471 -29.61 -2.44 -6.40
N SER A 472 -28.54 -3.11 -5.97
CA SER A 472 -28.63 -4.29 -5.09
C SER A 472 -29.00 -3.95 -3.65
N GLY A 473 -29.04 -2.66 -3.28
CA GLY A 473 -29.40 -2.18 -1.94
C GLY A 473 -28.21 -2.08 -0.99
N ARG A 474 -26.97 -2.33 -1.46
CA ARG A 474 -25.76 -2.07 -0.66
C ARG A 474 -25.49 -0.58 -0.58
N THR A 475 -24.82 -0.16 0.49
CA THR A 475 -24.38 1.23 0.68
C THR A 475 -22.97 1.23 1.21
N VAL A 476 -22.11 2.04 0.61
CA VAL A 476 -20.69 2.20 0.97
C VAL A 476 -20.37 3.68 1.07
N ARG A 477 -19.45 4.03 1.96
CA ARG A 477 -19.00 5.40 2.20
C ARG A 477 -17.53 5.58 1.85
N LYS A 478 -17.16 6.82 1.55
CA LYS A 478 -15.77 7.25 1.42
C LYS A 478 -15.49 8.44 2.35
N PRO A 479 -14.61 8.28 3.35
CA PRO A 479 -13.96 7.03 3.77
C PRO A 479 -14.97 6.00 4.31
N LEU A 480 -14.59 4.72 4.38
CA LEU A 480 -15.48 3.62 4.85
C LEU A 480 -16.01 3.86 6.26
N VAL A 481 -15.18 4.46 7.11
CA VAL A 481 -15.46 4.75 8.52
C VAL A 481 -16.34 5.97 8.76
N ALA A 482 -16.90 6.58 7.71
CA ALA A 482 -17.80 7.71 7.92
C ALA A 482 -19.12 7.28 8.58
N PRO A 483 -19.69 8.06 9.51
CA PRO A 483 -19.29 9.42 9.90
C PRO A 483 -18.22 9.52 11.00
N GLU A 484 -17.76 8.41 11.59
CA GLU A 484 -16.75 8.40 12.66
C GLU A 484 -15.39 8.93 12.19
N GLY A 485 -15.03 8.67 10.93
CA GLY A 485 -13.90 9.26 10.23
C GLY A 485 -14.37 9.93 8.94
N VAL A 486 -13.88 11.14 8.68
CA VAL A 486 -14.33 11.96 7.54
C VAL A 486 -13.17 12.73 6.92
N ILE A 487 -13.38 13.20 5.69
CA ILE A 487 -12.43 14.08 5.01
C ILE A 487 -12.58 15.48 5.59
N MET A 488 -11.46 16.18 5.78
CA MET A 488 -11.42 17.53 6.31
C MET A 488 -10.53 18.43 5.47
N PHE A 489 -10.97 19.67 5.25
CA PHE A 489 -10.12 20.75 4.75
C PHE A 489 -10.40 22.06 5.50
N ASN A 490 -9.41 22.93 5.55
CA ASN A 490 -9.49 24.25 6.17
C ASN A 490 -9.83 25.32 5.13
N VAL A 491 -10.72 26.23 5.51
CA VAL A 491 -10.97 27.48 4.78
C VAL A 491 -10.13 28.56 5.44
N LEU A 492 -8.97 28.85 4.87
CA LEU A 492 -7.97 29.75 5.46
C LEU A 492 -8.38 31.22 5.31
N GLY A 493 -9.09 31.54 4.23
CA GLY A 493 -9.38 32.90 3.80
C GLY A 493 -8.19 33.60 3.16
N GLY A 494 -8.48 34.58 2.31
CA GLY A 494 -7.44 35.48 1.82
C GLY A 494 -6.88 36.29 2.97
N THR A 495 -5.74 35.88 3.53
CA THR A 495 -4.89 36.84 4.24
C THR A 495 -4.43 37.83 3.18
N THR A 496 -4.81 39.10 3.32
CA THR A 496 -3.96 40.16 2.79
C THR A 496 -2.66 40.03 3.57
N LEU A 497 -1.72 39.25 3.05
CA LEU A 497 -0.38 39.17 3.59
C LEU A 497 0.20 40.57 3.49
N VAL A 498 0.16 41.31 4.60
CA VAL A 498 1.28 42.19 4.89
C VAL A 498 2.45 41.24 5.08
N TRP A 499 3.30 41.18 4.06
CA TRP A 499 4.39 40.23 3.95
C TRP A 499 5.41 40.46 5.08
N ASN A 500 5.64 39.42 5.89
CA ASN A 500 6.73 39.35 6.88
C ASN A 500 7.81 38.31 6.49
N GLY A 501 7.95 37.97 5.21
CA GLY A 501 9.22 37.44 4.69
C GLY A 501 9.60 35.97 4.90
N GLN A 502 8.67 35.03 5.14
CA GLN A 502 9.06 33.63 5.44
C GLN A 502 8.66 32.52 4.45
N SER A 503 7.87 32.78 3.40
CA SER A 503 7.60 31.78 2.34
C SER A 503 8.37 32.14 1.05
N LYS A 504 9.22 31.23 0.55
CA LYS A 504 9.97 31.42 -0.70
C LYS A 504 9.16 30.92 -1.89
N ALA A 505 9.31 31.57 -3.05
CA ALA A 505 8.80 31.01 -4.30
C ALA A 505 9.52 29.69 -4.60
N GLN A 506 8.86 28.79 -5.34
CA GLN A 506 9.40 27.47 -5.63
C GLN A 506 8.98 27.01 -7.02
N LEU A 507 9.95 26.57 -7.81
CA LEU A 507 9.74 25.86 -9.06
C LEU A 507 9.78 24.35 -8.80
N PHE A 508 8.71 23.66 -9.14
CA PHE A 508 8.65 22.19 -9.10
C PHE A 508 9.32 21.61 -10.34
N VAL A 509 9.62 20.31 -10.31
CA VAL A 509 10.18 19.61 -11.46
C VAL A 509 9.16 19.69 -12.62
N PRO A 510 9.53 20.20 -13.80
CA PRO A 510 8.61 20.27 -14.92
C PRO A 510 8.31 18.85 -15.45
N TYR A 511 7.14 18.65 -16.07
CA TYR A 511 6.69 17.32 -16.52
C TYR A 511 5.93 17.42 -17.86
N PRO A 512 6.05 16.46 -18.79
CA PRO A 512 6.87 15.25 -18.71
C PRO A 512 8.38 15.52 -18.86
N ILE A 513 9.22 14.63 -18.32
CA ILE A 513 10.65 14.58 -18.64
C ILE A 513 10.99 13.12 -18.99
N PRO A 514 11.41 12.80 -20.23
CA PRO A 514 11.55 13.71 -21.36
C PRO A 514 10.20 14.21 -21.93
N ALA A 515 10.17 15.43 -22.45
CA ALA A 515 8.99 16.05 -23.07
C ALA A 515 9.07 16.02 -24.60
N THR A 516 7.90 15.91 -25.25
CA THR A 516 7.74 16.13 -26.69
C THR A 516 7.40 17.59 -26.95
N ASP A 517 6.15 17.97 -27.19
CA ASP A 517 5.80 19.33 -27.66
C ASP A 517 5.35 20.27 -26.55
N LEU A 518 4.94 19.71 -25.41
CA LEU A 518 4.45 20.47 -24.26
C LEU A 518 5.19 20.06 -23.00
N LEU A 519 5.57 21.06 -22.21
CA LEU A 519 6.19 20.90 -20.89
C LEU A 519 5.35 21.64 -19.85
N ASN A 520 4.76 20.92 -18.90
CA ASN A 520 4.05 21.53 -17.79
C ASN A 520 5.05 22.03 -16.74
N VAL A 521 4.94 23.31 -16.43
CA VAL A 521 5.76 24.00 -15.44
C VAL A 521 4.87 24.38 -14.27
N SER A 522 5.02 23.68 -13.15
CA SER A 522 4.32 23.98 -11.91
C SER A 522 5.22 24.79 -10.97
N TYR A 523 4.67 25.84 -10.37
CA TYR A 523 5.40 26.68 -9.43
C TYR A 523 4.49 27.23 -8.34
N PHE A 524 5.05 27.47 -7.15
CA PHE A 524 4.42 28.21 -6.07
C PHE A 524 4.92 29.64 -6.06
N ALA A 525 4.01 30.60 -6.17
CA ALA A 525 4.31 32.02 -6.02
C ALA A 525 3.73 32.54 -4.68
N PRO A 526 4.56 33.02 -3.74
CA PRO A 526 4.10 33.46 -2.43
C PRO A 526 3.32 34.79 -2.51
N VAL A 527 3.59 35.58 -3.55
CA VAL A 527 2.88 36.83 -3.86
C VAL A 527 2.48 36.82 -5.33
N GLY A 528 1.37 37.49 -5.64
CA GLY A 528 0.95 37.72 -7.00
C GLY A 528 1.85 38.76 -7.65
N GLY A 529 2.16 38.59 -8.93
CA GLY A 529 3.09 39.46 -9.63
C GLY A 529 3.52 38.89 -10.97
N GLN A 530 4.56 39.50 -11.54
CA GLN A 530 5.14 38.99 -12.77
C GLN A 530 6.04 37.80 -12.46
N THR A 531 5.73 36.66 -13.07
CA THR A 531 6.61 35.50 -13.14
C THR A 531 7.21 35.43 -14.53
N THR A 532 8.50 35.15 -14.61
CA THR A 532 9.22 34.92 -15.86
C THR A 532 9.80 33.51 -15.89
N ILE A 533 9.54 32.79 -16.98
CA ILE A 533 10.15 31.49 -17.28
C ILE A 533 11.07 31.68 -18.48
N ASN A 534 12.35 31.39 -18.31
CA ASN A 534 13.37 31.45 -19.35
C ASN A 534 13.86 30.04 -19.68
N VAL A 535 13.99 29.72 -20.96
CA VAL A 535 14.59 28.47 -21.41
C VAL A 535 15.95 28.75 -22.00
N TYR A 536 16.99 28.10 -21.49
CA TYR A 536 18.35 28.16 -22.00
C TYR A 536 18.78 26.80 -22.55
N ASN A 537 19.67 26.80 -23.53
CA ASN A 537 20.41 25.59 -23.89
C ASN A 537 21.57 25.33 -22.89
N LEU A 538 22.24 24.19 -23.02
CA LEU A 538 23.33 23.80 -22.12
C LEU A 538 24.57 24.71 -22.13
N ILE A 539 24.74 25.54 -23.16
CA ILE A 539 25.82 26.54 -23.23
C ILE A 539 25.40 27.91 -22.65
N GLY A 540 24.20 28.00 -22.06
CA GLY A 540 23.68 29.20 -21.40
C GLY A 540 23.07 30.24 -22.35
N HIS A 541 22.83 29.89 -23.62
CA HIS A 541 22.14 30.77 -24.56
C HIS A 541 20.63 30.71 -24.32
N LEU A 542 20.03 31.87 -24.03
CA LEU A 542 18.58 32.03 -23.90
C LEU A 542 17.89 31.74 -25.22
N ILE A 543 16.98 30.77 -25.24
CA ILE A 543 16.18 30.41 -26.39
C ILE A 543 14.92 31.25 -26.44
N TYR A 544 14.14 31.28 -25.35
CA TYR A 544 12.96 32.14 -25.25
C TYR A 544 12.52 32.37 -23.81
N THR A 545 11.67 33.38 -23.66
CA THR A 545 11.12 33.87 -22.39
C THR A 545 9.61 33.90 -22.45
N VAL A 546 8.96 33.40 -21.41
CA VAL A 546 7.53 33.57 -21.14
C VAL A 546 7.39 34.42 -19.88
N SER A 547 6.50 35.41 -19.91
CA SER A 547 6.14 36.18 -18.71
C SER A 547 4.64 36.18 -18.51
N ASN A 548 4.20 35.91 -17.29
CA ASN A 548 2.79 35.89 -16.91
C ASN A 548 2.59 36.72 -15.64
N ILE A 549 1.40 37.32 -15.51
CA ILE A 549 0.94 37.88 -14.23
C ILE A 549 0.14 36.79 -13.55
N ASN A 550 0.62 36.31 -12.41
CA ASN A 550 -0.03 35.24 -11.67
C ASN A 550 -0.56 35.73 -10.32
N ALA A 551 -1.61 35.07 -9.82
CA ALA A 551 -2.07 35.23 -8.44
C ALA A 551 -1.07 34.55 -7.47
N PRO A 552 -1.09 34.90 -6.18
CA PRO A 552 -0.41 34.11 -5.16
C PRO A 552 -0.95 32.66 -5.14
N GLY A 553 -0.10 31.69 -4.80
CA GLY A 553 -0.44 30.28 -4.70
C GLY A 553 0.23 29.40 -5.77
N MET A 554 -0.28 28.18 -5.90
CA MET A 554 0.17 27.22 -6.91
C MET A 554 -0.31 27.64 -8.30
N GLN A 555 0.59 27.58 -9.26
CA GLN A 555 0.36 27.91 -10.65
C GLN A 555 0.90 26.77 -11.53
N GLN A 556 0.22 26.54 -12.65
CA GLN A 556 0.65 25.59 -13.66
C GLN A 556 0.61 26.28 -15.02
N TYR A 557 1.68 26.14 -15.78
CA TYR A 557 1.81 26.71 -17.11
C TYR A 557 2.26 25.65 -18.11
N ALA A 558 1.48 25.45 -19.18
CA ALA A 558 1.85 24.58 -20.28
C ALA A 558 2.77 25.36 -21.24
N LEU A 559 4.05 25.01 -21.23
CA LEU A 559 5.07 25.62 -22.06
C LEU A 559 5.17 24.84 -23.38
N ASP A 560 4.85 25.52 -24.49
CA ASP A 560 5.08 24.98 -25.84
C ASP A 560 6.58 24.97 -26.15
N ILE A 561 7.10 23.76 -26.40
CA ILE A 561 8.49 23.47 -26.73
C ILE A 561 8.61 22.74 -28.08
N SER A 562 7.55 22.74 -28.90
CA SER A 562 7.51 22.06 -30.20
C SER A 562 8.63 22.51 -31.16
N ASN A 563 9.04 23.78 -31.04
CA ASN A 563 10.11 24.38 -31.86
C ASN A 563 11.53 24.12 -31.34
N LEU A 564 11.69 23.43 -30.20
CA LEU A 564 13.01 23.07 -29.68
C LEU A 564 13.56 21.82 -30.37
N SER A 565 14.84 21.85 -30.74
CA SER A 565 15.54 20.63 -31.17
C SER A 565 15.68 19.64 -30.02
N GLU A 566 15.78 18.35 -30.32
CA GLU A 566 16.08 17.31 -29.32
C GLU A 566 17.34 17.68 -28.53
N GLY A 567 17.31 17.51 -27.21
CA GLY A 567 18.42 17.87 -26.35
C GLY A 567 18.03 18.19 -24.93
N THR A 568 19.02 18.58 -24.14
CA THR A 568 18.83 19.03 -22.76
C THR A 568 18.76 20.55 -22.69
N TYR A 569 17.84 21.05 -21.88
CA TYR A 569 17.62 22.47 -21.66
C TYR A 569 17.54 22.80 -20.16
N LEU A 570 17.78 24.06 -19.84
CA LEU A 570 17.65 24.63 -18.50
C LEU A 570 16.44 25.56 -18.49
N LEU A 571 15.54 25.35 -17.54
CA LEU A 571 14.38 26.18 -17.28
C LEU A 571 14.64 27.00 -16.03
N GLU A 572 14.72 28.31 -16.18
CA GLU A 572 14.85 29.28 -15.09
C GLU A 572 13.48 29.91 -14.81
N PHE A 573 13.07 29.88 -13.56
CA PHE A 573 11.90 30.54 -13.04
C PHE A 573 12.32 31.74 -12.20
N LYS A 574 11.68 32.90 -12.45
CA LYS A 574 11.86 34.15 -11.71
C LYS A 574 10.53 34.67 -11.20
N ASN A 575 10.47 35.03 -9.93
CA ASN A 575 9.33 35.71 -9.31
C ASN A 575 9.87 36.71 -8.28
N GLY A 576 9.87 38.00 -8.64
CA GLY A 576 10.58 39.04 -7.87
C GLY A 576 12.10 38.79 -7.84
N GLU A 577 12.70 38.84 -6.65
CA GLU A 577 14.12 38.56 -6.41
C GLU A 577 14.47 37.05 -6.42
N TYR A 578 13.46 36.17 -6.41
CA TYR A 578 13.70 34.73 -6.37
C TYR A 578 13.95 34.18 -7.77
N THR A 579 15.04 33.40 -7.91
CA THR A 579 15.39 32.69 -9.13
C THR A 579 15.70 31.23 -8.82
N GLN A 580 15.12 30.29 -9.56
CA GLN A 580 15.43 28.86 -9.47
C GLN A 580 15.55 28.24 -10.86
N MET A 581 16.41 27.25 -11.00
CA MET A 581 16.66 26.57 -12.28
C MET A 581 16.40 25.07 -12.16
N LYS A 582 15.80 24.47 -13.19
CA LYS A 582 15.59 23.03 -13.34
C LYS A 582 16.04 22.60 -14.74
N LYS A 583 16.34 21.32 -14.90
CA LYS A 583 16.70 20.71 -16.19
C LYS A 583 15.50 19.98 -16.76
N PHE A 584 15.34 20.01 -18.09
CA PHE A 584 14.44 19.10 -18.81
C PHE A 584 15.11 18.57 -20.08
N ILE A 585 14.54 17.49 -20.63
CA ILE A 585 15.02 16.83 -21.85
C ILE A 585 13.89 16.89 -22.89
N LYS A 586 14.17 17.41 -24.08
CA LYS A 586 13.26 17.39 -25.25
C LYS A 586 13.63 16.21 -26.14
N ILE A 587 12.62 15.43 -26.52
CA ILE A 587 12.68 14.35 -27.53
C ILE A 587 11.63 14.61 -28.62
N LYS A 588 11.75 13.96 -29.78
CA LYS A 588 10.73 14.06 -30.84
C LYS A 588 9.35 13.62 -30.38
#